data_AF-R7TIU5-F1
#
_entry.id   AF-R7TIU5-F1
#
_cell.length_a   1.000
_cell.length_b   1.000
_cell.length_c   1.000
_cell.angle_alpha   90.00
_cell.angle_beta   90.00
_cell.angle_gamma   90.00
#
_symmetry.space_group_name_H-M   'P 1'
#
loop_
_entity.id
_entity.type
_entity.pdbx_description
1 polymer ?
#
loop_
_entity_poly.entity_id
_entity_poly.type
_entity_poly.pdbx_seq_one_letter_code
_entity_poly.pdbx_strand_id
1 'polypeptide(L)'
;IVVIMVLYLRSLMLTLATLINVGASFIFAYTIYQALPQTNFFSFLNLTAGLVLIAVGADDVFIFHDAWQHAKNELGPEALLEHVMSRTLLHAALSVFVTSLSTSAAFFVNIISSITAIQCFGIFAGIAILCNFVLMITWTPSIIVLIDKADACCVQRVRPRKACCSAQEFCSRISNTVFANWLPTLISKAWFFWIFLLVGLGVGSCVVVFVTPRLRLPRMKEFQLFKPSNLLERWNLEFEDKFQSVVASSDHSWVDDIPLYFIWGFHPEDEGNHLDPDDHRYELNPDQDFDFYSEESQIWLENFCTNLTNSPMVKESYRMATCSMEASEKMLRRFCLSSEWSVFLKSTPCCNSMRFPFSQEQTEKCIPLAELIFDQNSRYGVVGEPIFDTSNRVVGYKMYVRSNFKMSMSFNVMDDYYKQIESYVEQQLENAPKGMKNMFFTGRYSFESFYDLQRGISQGTYNSIVLSLVIAFVIMLLTSLNLLLTVYAIITIGFAIICTVGTIVLMGWDLNILESITISLAVGLSIDFTIHYGVAYRISPHHGNVSRMTDSFTRVGSAVAMAALTTFAAGAAMLPSSILAYTKLGIFLMLVMLFSWIYSTFLFQSICRIIGPRGNVCQIP
;
A
#
# COMPACT_ATOMS: atom_id res chain seq x y z
N ILE A 1 -21.82 1.55 -16.16
CA ILE A 1 -20.74 1.36 -17.17
C ILE A 1 -21.30 0.96 -18.53
N VAL A 2 -21.90 -0.22 -18.70
CA VAL A 2 -22.43 -0.68 -20.01
C VAL A 2 -23.31 0.34 -20.72
N VAL A 3 -24.28 0.95 -20.02
CA VAL A 3 -25.16 1.96 -20.62
C VAL A 3 -24.37 3.17 -21.14
N ILE A 4 -23.37 3.63 -20.38
CA ILE A 4 -22.50 4.75 -20.76
C ILE A 4 -21.69 4.38 -22.01
N MET A 5 -21.09 3.19 -22.01
CA MET A 5 -20.31 2.68 -23.15
C MET A 5 -21.16 2.54 -24.41
N VAL A 6 -22.37 1.98 -24.32
CA VAL A 6 -23.27 1.82 -25.48
C VAL A 6 -23.68 3.18 -26.05
N LEU A 7 -23.97 4.16 -25.19
CA LEU A 7 -24.32 5.52 -25.63
C LEU A 7 -23.16 6.21 -26.34
N TYR A 8 -21.92 5.96 -25.91
CA TYR A 8 -20.72 6.55 -26.51
C TYR A 8 -20.29 5.82 -27.80
N LEU A 9 -19.98 4.52 -27.68
CA LEU A 9 -19.43 3.67 -28.75
C LEU A 9 -20.43 3.36 -29.85
N ARG A 10 -21.71 3.66 -29.63
CA ARG A 10 -22.81 3.42 -30.57
C ARG A 10 -23.02 1.95 -30.95
N SER A 11 -22.40 1.02 -30.24
CA SER A 11 -22.45 -0.41 -30.53
C SER A 11 -22.53 -1.24 -29.27
N LEU A 12 -23.60 -2.05 -29.16
CA LEU A 12 -23.76 -3.02 -28.08
C LEU A 12 -22.75 -4.17 -28.20
N MET A 13 -22.45 -4.60 -29.43
CA MET A 13 -21.49 -5.69 -29.66
C MET A 13 -20.09 -5.32 -29.21
N LEU A 14 -19.64 -4.09 -29.52
CA LEU A 14 -18.33 -3.61 -29.07
C LEU A 14 -18.28 -3.50 -27.53
N THR A 15 -19.38 -3.09 -26.91
CA THR A 15 -19.47 -3.01 -25.43
C THR A 15 -19.44 -4.39 -24.76
N LEU A 16 -20.13 -5.38 -25.33
CA LEU A 16 -20.07 -6.75 -24.80
C LEU A 16 -18.70 -7.38 -25.01
N ALA A 17 -18.09 -7.17 -26.18
CA ALA A 17 -16.77 -7.67 -26.50
C ALA A 17 -15.68 -7.08 -25.57
N THR A 18 -15.80 -5.82 -25.19
CA THR A 18 -14.88 -5.18 -24.23
C THR A 18 -15.08 -5.69 -22.80
N LEU A 19 -16.32 -5.97 -22.37
CA LEU A 19 -16.54 -6.63 -21.08
C LEU A 19 -15.97 -8.05 -21.03
N ILE A 20 -16.12 -8.82 -22.12
CA ILE A 20 -15.50 -10.14 -22.26
C ILE A 20 -13.98 -10.01 -22.19
N ASN A 21 -13.41 -8.98 -22.84
CA ASN A 21 -11.98 -8.69 -22.80
C ASN A 21 -11.47 -8.46 -21.37
N VAL A 22 -12.14 -7.56 -20.64
CA VAL A 22 -11.81 -7.26 -19.24
C VAL A 22 -11.93 -8.52 -18.37
N GLY A 23 -13.00 -9.31 -18.51
CA GLY A 23 -13.17 -10.57 -17.78
C GLY A 23 -12.08 -11.60 -18.10
N ALA A 24 -11.72 -11.75 -19.37
CA ALA A 24 -10.65 -12.65 -19.80
C ALA A 24 -9.28 -12.20 -19.25
N SER A 25 -9.01 -10.90 -19.24
CA SER A 25 -7.75 -10.35 -18.71
C SER A 25 -7.55 -10.69 -17.22
N PHE A 26 -8.63 -10.64 -16.42
CA PHE A 26 -8.60 -11.02 -15.01
C PHE A 26 -8.29 -12.51 -14.82
N ILE A 27 -8.91 -13.37 -15.64
CA ILE A 27 -8.68 -14.82 -15.59
C ILE A 27 -7.23 -15.15 -15.98
N PHE A 28 -6.72 -14.57 -17.06
CA PHE A 28 -5.32 -14.77 -17.46
C PHE A 28 -4.35 -14.27 -16.38
N ALA A 29 -4.62 -13.11 -15.79
CA ALA A 29 -3.81 -12.59 -14.69
C ALA A 29 -3.79 -13.53 -13.49
N TYR A 30 -4.93 -14.13 -13.14
CA TYR A 30 -5.02 -15.14 -12.10
C TYR A 30 -4.19 -16.39 -12.44
N THR A 31 -4.24 -16.88 -13.68
CA THR A 31 -3.41 -18.02 -14.09
C THR A 31 -1.91 -17.72 -14.05
N ILE A 32 -1.50 -16.51 -14.44
CA ILE A 32 -0.10 -16.08 -14.36
C ILE A 32 0.32 -15.93 -12.90
N TYR A 33 -0.52 -15.33 -12.05
CA TYR A 33 -0.25 -15.17 -10.63
C TYR A 33 -0.06 -16.52 -9.92
N GLN A 34 -0.92 -17.51 -10.21
CA GLN A 34 -0.79 -18.86 -9.66
C GLN A 34 0.41 -19.64 -10.24
N ALA A 35 0.92 -19.24 -11.40
CA ALA A 35 2.09 -19.85 -12.01
C ALA A 35 3.42 -19.25 -11.51
N LEU A 36 3.39 -18.10 -10.83
CA LEU A 36 4.60 -17.50 -10.27
C LEU A 36 5.09 -18.33 -9.06
N PRO A 37 6.40 -18.62 -8.98
CA PRO A 37 6.96 -19.24 -7.79
C PRO A 37 6.79 -18.30 -6.60
N GLN A 38 6.61 -18.86 -5.40
CA GLN A 38 6.51 -18.11 -4.13
C GLN A 38 5.23 -17.29 -3.90
N THR A 39 4.18 -17.40 -4.72
CA THR A 39 2.91 -16.68 -4.50
C THR A 39 1.72 -17.62 -4.24
N ASN A 40 1.73 -18.35 -3.12
CA ASN A 40 0.61 -19.22 -2.75
C ASN A 40 -0.56 -18.44 -2.12
N PHE A 41 -0.27 -17.31 -1.48
CA PHE A 41 -1.26 -16.51 -0.77
C PHE A 41 -2.07 -15.62 -1.71
N PHE A 42 -3.40 -15.69 -1.60
CA PHE A 42 -4.33 -14.83 -2.33
C PHE A 42 -5.15 -13.97 -1.36
N SER A 43 -4.73 -12.70 -1.20
CA SER A 43 -5.40 -11.75 -0.34
C SER A 43 -6.80 -11.38 -0.87
N PHE A 44 -7.76 -11.11 0.03
CA PHE A 44 -9.06 -10.55 -0.34
C PHE A 44 -8.92 -9.21 -1.07
N LEU A 45 -7.84 -8.45 -0.83
CA LEU A 45 -7.54 -7.21 -1.54
C LEU A 45 -7.39 -7.46 -3.05
N ASN A 46 -6.91 -8.63 -3.49
CA ASN A 46 -6.78 -8.96 -4.91
C ASN A 46 -8.13 -8.96 -5.63
N LEU A 47 -9.23 -9.26 -4.94
CA LEU A 47 -10.59 -9.16 -5.51
C LEU A 47 -10.95 -7.71 -5.85
N THR A 48 -10.45 -6.74 -5.08
CA THR A 48 -10.67 -5.32 -5.36
C THR A 48 -9.97 -4.88 -6.65
N ALA A 49 -8.88 -5.54 -7.05
CA ALA A 49 -8.20 -5.28 -8.33
C ALA A 49 -9.11 -5.57 -9.52
N GLY A 50 -9.97 -6.60 -9.44
CA GLY A 50 -10.96 -6.88 -10.48
C GLY A 50 -11.97 -5.75 -10.66
N LEU A 51 -12.33 -5.06 -9.58
CA LEU A 51 -13.23 -3.91 -9.62
C LEU A 51 -12.55 -2.69 -10.23
N VAL A 52 -11.27 -2.46 -9.88
CA VAL A 52 -10.46 -1.41 -10.53
C VAL A 52 -10.26 -1.70 -12.02
N LEU A 53 -10.03 -2.96 -12.38
CA LEU A 53 -9.87 -3.39 -13.77
C LEU A 53 -11.13 -3.18 -14.61
N ILE A 54 -12.32 -3.39 -14.04
CA ILE A 54 -13.58 -3.05 -14.71
C ILE A 54 -13.72 -1.54 -14.91
N ALA A 55 -13.21 -0.75 -13.96
CA ALA A 55 -13.32 0.70 -13.98
C ALA A 55 -12.36 1.37 -14.97
N VAL A 56 -11.15 0.81 -15.16
CA VAL A 56 -10.07 1.37 -15.99
C VAL A 56 -9.89 0.61 -17.31
N GLY A 57 -10.06 -0.71 -17.30
CA GLY A 57 -9.79 -1.56 -18.46
C GLY A 57 -10.74 -1.35 -19.64
N ALA A 58 -11.85 -0.62 -19.43
CA ALA A 58 -12.75 -0.19 -20.47
C ALA A 58 -12.33 1.14 -21.14
N ASP A 59 -11.43 1.91 -20.55
CA ASP A 59 -11.15 3.29 -21.00
C ASP A 59 -10.41 3.31 -22.34
N ASP A 60 -9.53 2.35 -22.57
CA ASP A 60 -8.74 2.21 -23.80
C ASP A 60 -9.61 2.03 -25.06
N VAL A 61 -10.82 1.45 -24.93
CA VAL A 61 -11.72 1.29 -26.08
C VAL A 61 -12.22 2.63 -26.59
N PHE A 62 -12.37 3.64 -25.73
CA PHE A 62 -12.84 4.96 -26.13
C PHE A 62 -11.80 5.64 -27.02
N ILE A 63 -10.52 5.55 -26.64
CA ILE A 63 -9.40 6.08 -27.41
C ILE A 63 -9.30 5.37 -28.76
N PHE A 64 -9.39 4.03 -28.76
CA PHE A 64 -9.38 3.25 -30.00
C PHE A 64 -10.55 3.58 -30.93
N HIS A 65 -11.76 3.72 -30.37
CA HIS A 65 -12.96 4.04 -31.14
C HIS A 65 -12.86 5.43 -31.77
N ASP A 66 -12.43 6.44 -31.02
CA ASP A 66 -12.30 7.80 -31.55
C ASP A 66 -11.19 7.88 -32.61
N ALA A 67 -10.05 7.22 -32.37
CA ALA A 67 -8.98 7.13 -33.37
C ALA A 67 -9.45 6.44 -34.67
N TRP A 68 -10.28 5.40 -34.55
CA TRP A 68 -10.89 4.71 -35.69
C TRP A 68 -11.85 5.63 -36.47
N GLN A 69 -12.75 6.32 -35.78
CA GLN A 69 -13.69 7.25 -36.42
C GLN A 69 -12.97 8.40 -37.10
N HIS A 70 -11.91 8.95 -36.47
CA HIS A 70 -11.07 9.97 -37.07
C HIS A 70 -10.34 9.47 -38.32
N ALA A 71 -9.71 8.30 -38.27
CA ALA A 71 -9.03 7.72 -39.43
C ALA A 71 -10.00 7.45 -40.60
N LYS A 72 -11.22 6.99 -40.31
CA LYS A 72 -12.26 6.76 -41.33
C LYS A 72 -12.75 8.06 -41.97
N ASN A 73 -12.90 9.12 -41.17
CA ASN A 73 -13.29 10.43 -41.69
C ASN A 73 -12.18 11.10 -42.52
N GLU A 74 -10.91 10.91 -42.15
CA GLU A 74 -9.76 11.45 -42.89
C GLU A 74 -9.52 10.73 -44.23
N LEU A 75 -9.57 9.40 -44.24
CA LEU A 75 -9.26 8.58 -45.43
C LEU A 75 -10.45 8.44 -46.39
N GLY A 76 -11.67 8.74 -45.93
CA GLY A 76 -12.91 8.66 -46.71
C GLY A 76 -13.52 7.25 -46.76
N PRO A 77 -14.75 7.12 -47.30
CA PRO A 77 -15.54 5.88 -47.23
C PRO A 77 -15.04 4.74 -48.12
N GLU A 78 -14.21 5.03 -49.14
CA GLU A 78 -13.68 4.02 -50.08
C GLU A 78 -12.30 3.48 -49.69
N ALA A 79 -11.72 3.96 -48.59
CA ALA A 79 -10.39 3.52 -48.15
C ALA A 79 -10.40 2.04 -47.74
N LEU A 80 -9.33 1.31 -48.11
CA LEU A 80 -9.15 -0.07 -47.68
C LEU A 80 -9.08 -0.13 -46.15
N LEU A 81 -9.85 -1.03 -45.55
CA LEU A 81 -9.97 -1.19 -44.10
C LEU A 81 -8.60 -1.42 -43.41
N GLU A 82 -7.66 -2.04 -44.12
CA GLU A 82 -6.28 -2.22 -43.68
C GLU A 82 -5.55 -0.89 -43.46
N HIS A 83 -5.73 0.09 -44.35
CA HIS A 83 -5.09 1.40 -44.24
C HIS A 83 -5.69 2.21 -43.09
N VAL A 84 -7.02 2.14 -42.92
CA VAL A 84 -7.71 2.75 -41.78
C VAL A 84 -7.22 2.15 -40.47
N MET A 85 -7.07 0.82 -40.40
CA MET A 85 -6.58 0.14 -39.21
C MET A 85 -5.12 0.45 -38.90
N SER A 86 -4.25 0.44 -39.92
CA SER A 86 -2.84 0.80 -39.78
C SER A 86 -2.69 2.22 -39.21
N ARG A 87 -3.47 3.18 -39.75
CA ARG A 87 -3.48 4.56 -39.25
C ARG A 87 -4.02 4.67 -37.83
N THR A 88 -5.07 3.91 -37.51
CA THR A 88 -5.67 3.87 -36.16
C THR A 88 -4.68 3.33 -35.13
N LEU A 89 -4.06 2.18 -35.41
CA LEU A 89 -3.08 1.56 -34.52
C LEU A 89 -1.86 2.46 -34.30
N LEU A 90 -1.36 3.12 -35.34
CA LEU A 90 -0.21 4.02 -35.23
C LEU A 90 -0.44 5.16 -34.22
N HIS A 91 -1.67 5.66 -34.12
CA HIS A 91 -2.02 6.73 -33.17
C HIS A 91 -2.50 6.22 -31.82
N ALA A 92 -3.34 5.19 -31.80
CA ALA A 92 -3.97 4.69 -30.57
C ALA A 92 -3.05 3.74 -29.77
N ALA A 93 -2.25 2.89 -30.42
CA ALA A 93 -1.49 1.85 -29.73
C ALA A 93 -0.41 2.42 -28.80
N LEU A 94 0.29 3.49 -29.23
CA LEU A 94 1.26 4.17 -28.38
C LEU A 94 0.58 4.77 -27.14
N SER A 95 -0.57 5.40 -27.34
CA SER A 95 -1.34 6.02 -26.28
C SER A 95 -1.81 5.00 -25.24
N VAL A 96 -2.38 3.88 -25.70
CA VAL A 96 -2.89 2.78 -24.86
C VAL A 96 -1.78 1.99 -24.18
N PHE A 97 -0.64 1.80 -24.85
CA PHE A 97 0.54 1.19 -24.24
C PHE A 97 1.04 2.00 -23.06
N VAL A 98 1.12 3.31 -23.24
CA VAL A 98 1.66 4.20 -22.23
C VAL A 98 0.75 4.25 -21.00
N THR A 99 -0.58 4.38 -21.17
CA THR A 99 -1.54 4.38 -20.05
C THR A 99 -1.56 3.06 -19.30
N SER A 100 -1.53 1.95 -20.03
CA SER A 100 -1.46 0.63 -19.41
C SER A 100 -0.14 0.42 -18.66
N LEU A 101 0.97 0.90 -19.21
CA LEU A 101 2.29 0.82 -18.58
C LEU A 101 2.39 1.71 -17.34
N SER A 102 1.89 2.96 -17.38
CA SER A 102 1.87 3.85 -16.22
C SER A 102 1.03 3.27 -15.09
N THR A 103 -0.17 2.77 -15.41
CA THR A 103 -1.06 2.19 -14.41
C THR A 103 -0.47 0.91 -13.83
N SER A 104 0.02 0.00 -14.67
CA SER A 104 0.66 -1.24 -14.22
C SER A 104 1.90 -0.98 -13.36
N ALA A 105 2.75 -0.04 -13.76
CA ALA A 105 3.93 0.34 -12.99
C ALA A 105 3.56 0.93 -11.62
N ALA A 106 2.52 1.76 -11.54
CA ALA A 106 2.01 2.28 -10.27
C ALA A 106 1.55 1.16 -9.32
N PHE A 107 0.98 0.07 -9.84
CA PHE A 107 0.66 -1.10 -9.03
C PHE A 107 1.91 -1.88 -8.58
N PHE A 108 2.88 -2.08 -9.47
CA PHE A 108 4.12 -2.79 -9.12
C PHE A 108 4.99 -2.05 -8.09
N VAL A 109 4.89 -0.72 -7.98
CA VAL A 109 5.56 0.06 -6.91
C VAL A 109 5.18 -0.43 -5.51
N ASN A 110 3.99 -1.02 -5.35
CA ASN A 110 3.54 -1.56 -4.06
C ASN A 110 4.35 -2.77 -3.57
N ILE A 111 5.20 -3.38 -4.42
CA ILE A 111 6.12 -4.47 -4.02
C ILE A 111 7.13 -3.99 -2.95
N ILE A 112 7.44 -2.69 -2.91
CA ILE A 112 8.38 -2.09 -1.96
C ILE A 112 7.80 -2.00 -0.54
N SER A 113 6.49 -2.12 -0.40
CA SER A 113 5.85 -2.17 0.92
C SER A 113 6.34 -3.38 1.70
N SER A 114 6.56 -3.24 3.00
CA SER A 114 6.87 -4.36 3.90
C SER A 114 5.64 -5.23 4.24
N ILE A 115 4.46 -4.89 3.73
CA ILE A 115 3.20 -5.57 4.04
C ILE A 115 2.84 -6.53 2.91
N THR A 116 2.84 -7.83 3.20
CA THR A 116 2.56 -8.93 2.25
C THR A 116 1.28 -8.70 1.45
N ALA A 117 0.18 -8.32 2.11
CA ALA A 117 -1.10 -8.09 1.43
C ALA A 117 -1.05 -6.95 0.38
N ILE A 118 -0.22 -5.91 0.63
CA ILE A 118 0.00 -4.80 -0.31
C ILE A 118 0.86 -5.27 -1.50
N GLN A 119 1.88 -6.08 -1.25
CA GLN A 119 2.76 -6.64 -2.29
C GLN A 119 1.98 -7.57 -3.24
N CYS A 120 1.24 -8.55 -2.69
CA CYS A 120 0.41 -9.47 -3.47
C CYS A 120 -0.63 -8.73 -4.33
N PHE A 121 -1.26 -7.70 -3.76
CA PHE A 121 -2.19 -6.84 -4.49
C PHE A 121 -1.53 -6.11 -5.65
N GLY A 122 -0.36 -5.51 -5.41
CA GLY A 122 0.42 -4.81 -6.43
C GLY A 122 0.84 -5.71 -7.58
N ILE A 123 1.34 -6.91 -7.28
CA ILE A 123 1.74 -7.91 -8.28
C ILE A 123 0.52 -8.33 -9.13
N PHE A 124 -0.57 -8.72 -8.49
CA PHE A 124 -1.76 -9.21 -9.18
C PHE A 124 -2.41 -8.13 -10.06
N ALA A 125 -2.61 -6.92 -9.52
CA ALA A 125 -3.21 -5.82 -10.25
C ALA A 125 -2.32 -5.34 -11.42
N GLY A 126 -1.00 -5.27 -11.21
CA GLY A 126 -0.03 -4.92 -12.25
C GLY A 126 -0.07 -5.90 -13.44
N ILE A 127 -0.10 -7.21 -13.16
CA ILE A 127 -0.25 -8.26 -14.18
C ILE A 127 -1.60 -8.15 -14.89
N ALA A 128 -2.69 -7.92 -14.15
CA ALA A 128 -4.03 -7.79 -14.73
C ALA A 128 -4.15 -6.68 -15.75
N ILE A 129 -3.53 -5.53 -15.50
CA ILE A 129 -3.51 -4.42 -16.46
C ILE A 129 -2.66 -4.73 -17.68
N LEU A 130 -1.51 -5.40 -17.53
CA LEU A 130 -0.70 -5.83 -18.68
C LEU A 130 -1.45 -6.88 -19.53
N CYS A 131 -2.15 -7.82 -18.91
CA CYS A 131 -3.02 -8.74 -19.63
C CYS A 131 -4.14 -8.00 -20.37
N ASN A 132 -4.77 -7.01 -19.72
CA ASN A 132 -5.80 -6.19 -20.36
C ASN A 132 -5.23 -5.43 -21.56
N PHE A 133 -4.04 -4.85 -21.45
CA PHE A 133 -3.34 -4.19 -22.56
C PHE A 133 -3.12 -5.10 -23.76
N VAL A 134 -2.53 -6.28 -23.55
CA VAL A 134 -2.23 -7.25 -24.62
C VAL A 134 -3.50 -7.65 -25.33
N LEU A 135 -4.57 -7.92 -24.57
CA LEU A 135 -5.84 -8.25 -25.17
C LEU A 135 -6.52 -7.02 -25.82
N MET A 136 -6.40 -5.81 -25.27
CA MET A 136 -6.95 -4.60 -25.88
C MET A 136 -6.33 -4.33 -27.26
N ILE A 137 -5.02 -4.51 -27.44
CA ILE A 137 -4.36 -4.34 -28.75
C ILE A 137 -4.70 -5.45 -29.74
N THR A 138 -4.96 -6.67 -29.29
CA THR A 138 -5.22 -7.81 -30.19
C THR A 138 -6.70 -8.00 -30.49
N TRP A 139 -7.55 -7.97 -29.46
CA TRP A 139 -8.98 -8.24 -29.52
C TRP A 139 -9.79 -7.07 -30.09
N THR A 140 -9.55 -5.85 -29.61
CA THR A 140 -10.38 -4.68 -29.97
C THR A 140 -10.31 -4.35 -31.47
N PRO A 141 -9.13 -4.27 -32.11
CA PRO A 141 -9.04 -4.07 -33.56
C PRO A 141 -9.78 -5.12 -34.38
N SER A 142 -9.67 -6.40 -34.00
CA SER A 142 -10.36 -7.49 -34.68
C SER A 142 -11.87 -7.33 -34.61
N ILE A 143 -12.41 -6.97 -33.44
CA ILE A 143 -13.84 -6.77 -33.24
C ILE A 143 -14.35 -5.54 -34.01
N ILE A 144 -13.62 -4.42 -34.00
CA ILE A 144 -13.99 -3.22 -34.76
C ILE A 144 -14.08 -3.55 -36.26
N VAL A 145 -13.11 -4.27 -36.81
CA VAL A 145 -13.11 -4.71 -38.22
C VAL A 145 -14.28 -5.64 -38.51
N LEU A 146 -14.57 -6.59 -37.62
CA LEU A 146 -15.70 -7.50 -37.78
C LEU A 146 -17.04 -6.77 -37.78
N ILE A 147 -17.21 -5.79 -36.87
CA ILE A 147 -18.42 -4.96 -36.81
C ILE A 147 -18.57 -4.11 -38.07
N ASP A 148 -17.50 -3.47 -38.54
CA ASP A 148 -17.57 -2.63 -39.75
C ASP A 148 -17.94 -3.47 -40.99
N LYS A 149 -17.39 -4.68 -41.12
CA LYS A 149 -17.79 -5.65 -42.15
C LYS A 149 -19.23 -6.13 -41.98
N ALA A 150 -19.68 -6.36 -40.74
CA ALA A 150 -21.04 -6.81 -40.46
C ALA A 150 -22.07 -5.71 -40.74
N ASP A 151 -21.78 -4.46 -40.39
CA ASP A 151 -22.65 -3.31 -40.68
C ASP A 151 -22.75 -3.08 -42.20
N ALA A 152 -21.66 -3.23 -42.95
CA ALA A 152 -21.71 -3.22 -44.41
C ALA A 152 -22.65 -4.31 -45.00
N CYS A 153 -22.73 -5.47 -44.35
CA CYS A 153 -23.68 -6.54 -44.71
C CYS A 153 -25.11 -6.31 -44.17
N CYS A 154 -25.27 -5.71 -42.99
CA CYS A 154 -26.54 -5.58 -42.26
C CYS A 154 -27.34 -4.30 -42.57
N VAL A 155 -26.76 -3.30 -43.24
CA VAL A 155 -27.46 -2.10 -43.74
C VAL A 155 -28.65 -2.44 -44.66
N GLN A 156 -28.76 -3.68 -45.13
CA GLN A 156 -29.96 -4.14 -45.86
C GLN A 156 -31.15 -4.58 -45.00
N ARG A 157 -31.07 -4.76 -43.66
CA ARG A 157 -32.16 -5.48 -42.94
C ARG A 157 -32.68 -4.99 -41.58
N VAL A 158 -32.08 -4.04 -40.85
CA VAL A 158 -32.61 -3.66 -39.52
C VAL A 158 -32.61 -2.15 -39.26
N ARG A 159 -33.81 -1.56 -39.10
CA ARG A 159 -33.99 -0.19 -38.59
C ARG A 159 -33.90 -0.19 -37.06
N PRO A 160 -33.06 0.64 -36.42
CA PRO A 160 -33.02 0.72 -34.95
C PRO A 160 -34.26 1.43 -34.37
N ARG A 161 -34.59 1.12 -33.11
CA ARG A 161 -35.72 1.71 -32.35
C ARG A 161 -35.51 3.24 -32.16
N LYS A 162 -36.49 4.04 -32.60
CA LYS A 162 -36.46 5.53 -32.63
C LYS A 162 -36.03 6.23 -31.33
N ALA A 163 -36.34 5.68 -30.15
CA ALA A 163 -36.03 6.32 -28.87
C ALA A 163 -34.53 6.30 -28.51
N CYS A 164 -33.83 5.20 -28.81
CA CYS A 164 -32.39 5.07 -28.51
C CYS A 164 -31.57 6.00 -29.42
N CYS A 165 -31.92 6.05 -30.72
CA CYS A 165 -31.27 6.96 -31.68
C CYS A 165 -31.46 8.44 -31.33
N SER A 166 -32.63 8.83 -30.81
CA SER A 166 -32.90 10.21 -30.39
C SER A 166 -32.03 10.66 -29.21
N ALA A 167 -31.94 9.84 -28.16
CA ALA A 167 -31.06 10.12 -27.01
C ALA A 167 -29.58 10.19 -27.43
N GLN A 168 -29.17 9.35 -28.37
CA GLN A 168 -27.80 9.24 -28.85
C GLN A 168 -27.37 10.40 -29.76
N GLU A 169 -28.26 10.88 -30.64
CA GLU A 169 -28.06 12.12 -31.41
C GLU A 169 -28.00 13.35 -30.50
N PHE A 170 -28.85 13.39 -29.47
CA PHE A 170 -28.84 14.48 -28.49
C PHE A 170 -27.54 14.53 -27.69
N CYS A 171 -27.10 13.40 -27.12
CA CYS A 171 -25.85 13.30 -26.37
C CYS A 171 -24.61 13.64 -27.23
N SER A 172 -24.56 13.17 -28.47
CA SER A 172 -23.43 13.48 -29.37
C SER A 172 -23.38 14.94 -29.80
N ARG A 173 -24.54 15.58 -30.05
CA ARG A 173 -24.60 17.02 -30.31
C ARG A 173 -24.16 17.85 -29.11
N ILE A 174 -24.59 17.47 -27.90
CA ILE A 174 -24.14 18.12 -26.66
C ILE A 174 -22.64 17.94 -26.48
N SER A 175 -22.13 16.72 -26.58
CA SER A 175 -20.70 16.41 -26.46
C SER A 175 -19.87 17.26 -27.42
N ASN A 176 -20.21 17.26 -28.71
CA ASN A 176 -19.49 18.07 -29.70
C ASN A 176 -19.58 19.56 -29.40
N THR A 177 -20.73 20.08 -28.97
CA THR A 177 -20.86 21.51 -28.63
C THR A 177 -20.02 21.88 -27.40
N VAL A 178 -20.01 21.02 -26.38
CA VAL A 178 -19.29 21.22 -25.13
C VAL A 178 -17.77 21.13 -25.35
N PHE A 179 -17.29 20.06 -25.99
CA PHE A 179 -15.86 19.81 -26.17
C PHE A 179 -15.23 20.59 -27.33
N ALA A 180 -15.98 20.87 -28.41
CA ALA A 180 -15.43 21.61 -29.55
C ALA A 180 -15.49 23.14 -29.37
N ASN A 181 -16.51 23.66 -28.66
CA ASN A 181 -16.75 25.10 -28.59
C ASN A 181 -16.68 25.65 -27.16
N TRP A 182 -17.48 25.13 -26.23
CA TRP A 182 -17.68 25.78 -24.93
C TRP A 182 -16.50 25.61 -23.97
N LEU A 183 -16.01 24.39 -23.73
CA LEU A 183 -14.89 24.13 -22.82
C LEU A 183 -13.57 24.77 -23.30
N PRO A 184 -13.14 24.66 -24.58
CA PRO A 184 -11.93 25.33 -25.03
C PRO A 184 -12.00 26.85 -24.90
N THR A 185 -13.17 27.45 -25.18
CA THR A 185 -13.35 28.91 -25.03
C THR A 185 -13.37 29.33 -23.57
N LEU A 186 -13.95 28.52 -22.68
CA LEU A 186 -13.92 28.73 -21.24
C LEU A 186 -12.49 28.66 -20.67
N ILE A 187 -11.73 27.62 -21.02
CA ILE A 187 -10.34 27.44 -20.58
C ILE A 187 -9.47 28.57 -21.13
N SER A 188 -9.63 28.92 -22.41
CA SER A 188 -8.83 29.98 -23.04
C SER A 188 -9.11 31.38 -22.51
N LYS A 189 -10.37 31.74 -22.24
CA LYS A 189 -10.73 33.08 -21.75
C LYS A 189 -10.52 33.23 -20.24
N ALA A 190 -10.84 32.21 -19.45
CA ALA A 190 -10.80 32.26 -17.99
C ALA A 190 -9.55 31.59 -17.38
N TRP A 191 -8.46 31.44 -18.13
CA TRP A 191 -7.25 30.72 -17.69
C TRP A 191 -6.69 31.23 -16.36
N PHE A 192 -6.70 32.55 -16.12
CA PHE A 192 -6.14 33.14 -14.90
C PHE A 192 -6.97 32.75 -13.66
N PHE A 193 -8.29 32.76 -13.81
CA PHE A 193 -9.22 32.32 -12.76
C PHE A 193 -8.97 30.86 -12.38
N TRP A 194 -8.84 29.97 -13.37
CA TRP A 194 -8.62 28.55 -13.11
C TRP A 194 -7.29 28.25 -12.44
N ILE A 195 -6.20 28.92 -12.85
CA ILE A 195 -4.90 28.76 -12.20
C ILE A 195 -4.97 29.19 -10.73
N PHE A 196 -5.48 30.39 -10.45
CA PHE A 196 -5.56 30.88 -9.07
C PHE A 196 -6.47 30.01 -8.19
N LEU A 197 -7.61 29.59 -8.73
CA LEU A 197 -8.56 28.73 -8.02
C LEU A 197 -7.96 27.37 -7.69
N LEU A 198 -7.38 26.67 -8.68
CA LEU A 198 -6.90 25.30 -8.51
C LEU A 198 -5.57 25.23 -7.75
N VAL A 199 -4.68 26.21 -7.91
CA VAL A 199 -3.48 26.33 -7.07
C VAL A 199 -3.88 26.69 -5.65
N GLY A 200 -4.84 27.61 -5.47
CA GLY A 200 -5.38 27.96 -4.14
C GLY A 200 -6.00 26.75 -3.42
N LEU A 201 -6.81 25.95 -4.13
CA LEU A 201 -7.35 24.69 -3.61
C LEU A 201 -6.24 23.69 -3.28
N GLY A 202 -5.24 23.54 -4.14
CA GLY A 202 -4.09 22.67 -3.92
C GLY A 202 -3.30 23.03 -2.66
N VAL A 203 -2.99 24.31 -2.48
CA VAL A 203 -2.30 24.82 -1.28
C VAL A 203 -3.19 24.68 -0.04
N GLY A 204 -4.48 24.96 -0.14
CA GLY A 204 -5.44 24.72 0.95
C GLY A 204 -5.46 23.24 1.37
N SER A 205 -5.49 22.32 0.41
CA SER A 205 -5.40 20.89 0.67
C SER A 205 -4.04 20.48 1.26
N CYS A 206 -2.91 21.09 0.86
CA CYS A 206 -1.62 20.88 1.53
C CYS A 206 -1.70 21.20 3.03
N VAL A 207 -2.33 22.33 3.40
CA VAL A 207 -2.49 22.74 4.80
C VAL A 207 -3.34 21.72 5.57
N VAL A 208 -4.40 21.20 4.95
CA VAL A 208 -5.25 20.16 5.54
C VAL A 208 -4.47 18.87 5.81
N VAL A 209 -3.66 18.42 4.84
CA VAL A 209 -2.90 17.17 4.91
C VAL A 209 -1.76 17.25 5.93
N PHE A 210 -0.99 18.34 5.96
CA PHE A 210 0.23 18.45 6.77
C PHE A 210 0.07 19.22 8.09
N VAL A 211 -0.87 20.17 8.18
CA VAL A 211 -0.96 21.08 9.33
C VAL A 211 -2.14 20.75 10.25
N THR A 212 -3.37 20.79 9.78
CA THR A 212 -4.59 20.54 10.58
C THR A 212 -5.77 20.22 9.66
N PRO A 213 -6.49 19.09 9.84
CA PRO A 213 -6.47 18.13 10.95
C PRO A 213 -5.38 17.05 10.89
N ARG A 214 -4.51 17.10 9.86
CA ARG A 214 -3.42 16.15 9.54
C ARG A 214 -3.90 14.76 9.14
N LEU A 215 -3.16 14.13 8.24
CA LEU A 215 -3.31 12.69 8.00
C LEU A 215 -2.85 11.93 9.25
N ARG A 216 -3.74 11.10 9.80
CA ARG A 216 -3.51 10.36 11.06
C ARG A 216 -3.31 8.89 10.78
N LEU A 217 -2.48 8.25 11.59
CA LEU A 217 -2.30 6.79 11.61
C LEU A 217 -3.46 6.11 12.35
N PRO A 218 -3.70 4.80 12.13
CA PRO A 218 -4.84 4.09 12.70
C PRO A 218 -4.70 4.01 14.22
N ARG A 219 -5.80 4.23 14.95
CA ARG A 219 -5.81 4.28 16.43
C ARG A 219 -6.41 3.05 17.10
N MET A 220 -7.01 2.15 16.32
CA MET A 220 -7.66 0.94 16.79
C MET A 220 -6.86 -0.25 16.30
N LYS A 221 -6.64 -1.24 17.18
CA LYS A 221 -5.94 -2.49 16.85
C LYS A 221 -6.74 -3.36 15.89
N GLU A 222 -8.06 -3.39 16.07
CA GLU A 222 -8.95 -4.13 15.19
C GLU A 222 -9.26 -3.34 13.93
N PHE A 223 -9.11 -3.99 12.78
CA PHE A 223 -9.46 -3.41 11.50
C PHE A 223 -10.97 -3.39 11.33
N GLN A 224 -11.51 -2.20 11.07
CA GLN A 224 -12.90 -2.05 10.70
C GLN A 224 -13.19 -2.72 9.35
N LEU A 225 -14.01 -3.77 9.37
CA LEU A 225 -14.38 -4.54 8.16
C LEU A 225 -15.69 -4.06 7.54
N PHE A 226 -16.63 -3.63 8.39
CA PHE A 226 -17.97 -3.22 7.98
C PHE A 226 -18.20 -1.73 8.21
N LYS A 227 -19.25 -1.19 7.59
CA LYS A 227 -19.73 0.16 7.91
C LYS A 227 -20.09 0.27 9.40
N PRO A 228 -19.92 1.44 10.04
CA PRO A 228 -20.30 1.65 11.45
C PRO A 228 -21.76 1.34 11.78
N SER A 229 -22.63 1.30 10.76
CA SER A 229 -24.04 0.92 10.91
C SER A 229 -24.26 -0.58 11.15
N ASN A 230 -23.26 -1.42 10.89
CA ASN A 230 -23.35 -2.86 11.12
C ASN A 230 -23.28 -3.16 12.62
N LEU A 231 -24.13 -4.07 13.10
CA LEU A 231 -24.22 -4.45 14.51
C LEU A 231 -22.88 -4.94 15.07
N LEU A 232 -22.11 -5.72 14.28
CA LEU A 232 -20.81 -6.24 14.69
C LEU A 232 -19.80 -5.11 14.92
N GLU A 233 -19.75 -4.15 14.00
CA GLU A 233 -18.84 -3.02 14.11
C GLU A 233 -19.25 -2.09 15.26
N ARG A 234 -20.56 -1.92 15.45
CA ARG A 234 -21.10 -1.12 16.53
C ARG A 234 -20.79 -1.70 17.90
N TRP A 235 -20.67 -3.02 18.02
CA TRP A 235 -20.20 -3.68 19.24
C TRP A 235 -18.79 -3.21 19.60
N ASN A 236 -17.84 -3.32 18.68
CA ASN A 236 -16.44 -2.96 18.90
C ASN A 236 -16.27 -1.44 19.09
N LEU A 237 -17.03 -0.61 18.37
CA LEU A 237 -16.91 0.86 18.43
C LEU A 237 -17.64 1.53 19.60
N GLU A 238 -18.81 1.03 20.01
CA GLU A 238 -19.67 1.72 20.99
C GLU A 238 -19.86 0.97 22.31
N PHE A 239 -19.74 -0.36 22.33
CA PHE A 239 -20.19 -1.18 23.45
C PHE A 239 -19.05 -1.83 24.22
N GLU A 240 -17.99 -2.28 23.55
CA GLU A 240 -16.89 -3.02 24.18
C GLU A 240 -16.29 -2.27 25.38
N ASP A 241 -15.94 -1.00 25.20
CA ASP A 241 -15.34 -0.14 26.24
C ASP A 241 -16.25 0.13 27.44
N LYS A 242 -17.57 -0.13 27.33
CA LYS A 242 -18.52 0.09 28.43
C LYS A 242 -18.53 -1.07 29.44
N PHE A 243 -18.02 -2.25 29.06
CA PHE A 243 -18.06 -3.43 29.91
C PHE A 243 -16.68 -3.69 30.55
N GLN A 244 -16.51 -3.27 31.81
CA GLN A 244 -15.25 -3.42 32.55
C GLN A 244 -14.74 -4.87 32.60
N SER A 245 -15.63 -5.86 32.65
CA SER A 245 -15.23 -7.27 32.61
C SER A 245 -14.61 -7.66 31.27
N VAL A 246 -15.12 -7.09 30.17
CA VAL A 246 -14.57 -7.30 28.82
C VAL A 246 -13.23 -6.61 28.72
N VAL A 247 -13.14 -5.33 29.11
CA VAL A 247 -11.88 -4.53 29.14
C VAL A 247 -10.80 -5.15 30.04
N ALA A 248 -11.18 -5.78 31.15
CA ALA A 248 -10.24 -6.47 32.05
C ALA A 248 -9.84 -7.87 31.57
N SER A 249 -10.65 -8.50 30.72
CA SER A 249 -10.39 -9.84 30.16
C SER A 249 -9.76 -9.81 28.77
N SER A 250 -9.89 -8.69 28.05
CA SER A 250 -9.29 -8.51 26.75
C SER A 250 -7.83 -8.12 26.91
N ASP A 251 -7.05 -8.36 25.85
CA ASP A 251 -5.69 -7.82 25.70
C ASP A 251 -5.62 -6.28 25.86
N HIS A 252 -6.76 -5.58 26.03
CA HIS A 252 -6.93 -4.12 26.11
C HIS A 252 -6.82 -3.53 27.52
N SER A 253 -6.23 -4.22 28.49
CA SER A 253 -5.86 -3.59 29.75
C SER A 253 -4.82 -2.49 29.50
N TRP A 254 -5.27 -1.24 29.33
CA TRP A 254 -4.45 0.00 29.32
C TRP A 254 -3.61 0.22 30.60
N VAL A 255 -3.59 -0.78 31.48
CA VAL A 255 -3.06 -0.78 32.84
C VAL A 255 -1.87 -1.72 32.95
N ASP A 256 -1.60 -2.58 31.96
CA ASP A 256 -0.44 -3.47 32.00
C ASP A 256 0.81 -2.78 31.45
N ASP A 257 1.87 -2.86 32.25
CA ASP A 257 3.21 -2.41 31.88
C ASP A 257 3.73 -3.25 30.67
N ILE A 258 4.48 -2.64 29.77
CA ILE A 258 5.01 -3.38 28.60
C ILE A 258 6.10 -4.35 29.10
N PRO A 259 5.95 -5.68 28.89
CA PRO A 259 7.02 -6.62 29.16
C PRO A 259 8.14 -6.42 28.15
N LEU A 260 9.39 -6.45 28.61
CA LEU A 260 10.58 -6.41 27.77
C LEU A 260 11.32 -7.74 27.88
N TYR A 261 11.58 -8.33 26.72
CA TYR A 261 12.38 -9.54 26.55
C TYR A 261 13.63 -9.17 25.77
N PHE A 262 14.79 -9.49 26.34
CA PHE A 262 16.07 -9.39 25.65
C PHE A 262 16.55 -10.80 25.36
N ILE A 263 16.92 -11.07 24.10
CA ILE A 263 17.21 -12.41 23.62
C ILE A 263 18.59 -12.43 22.99
N TRP A 264 19.35 -13.48 23.29
CA TRP A 264 20.67 -13.80 22.73
C TRP A 264 20.71 -15.25 22.23
N GLY A 265 21.68 -15.54 21.38
CA GLY A 265 21.96 -16.90 20.87
C GLY A 265 21.28 -17.22 19.54
N PHE A 266 20.52 -16.28 18.97
CA PHE A 266 19.84 -16.44 17.69
C PHE A 266 19.96 -15.17 16.85
N HIS A 267 20.06 -15.34 15.54
CA HIS A 267 19.97 -14.22 14.60
C HIS A 267 18.50 -13.90 14.29
N PRO A 268 18.04 -12.64 14.41
CA PRO A 268 16.68 -12.23 14.12
C PRO A 268 16.46 -12.05 12.60
N GLU A 269 16.77 -13.09 11.82
CA GLU A 269 16.63 -13.09 10.36
C GLU A 269 15.48 -13.99 9.93
N ASP A 270 14.63 -13.47 9.04
CA ASP A 270 13.51 -14.22 8.45
C ASP A 270 13.88 -14.62 7.01
N GLU A 271 14.31 -15.88 6.85
CA GLU A 271 14.60 -16.50 5.54
C GLU A 271 13.35 -17.05 4.84
N GLY A 272 12.18 -16.94 5.48
CA GLY A 272 10.91 -17.39 4.93
C GLY A 272 10.48 -16.59 3.70
N ASN A 273 9.49 -17.10 2.99
CA ASN A 273 8.91 -16.38 1.87
C ASN A 273 8.01 -15.22 2.34
N HIS A 274 8.48 -13.97 2.18
CA HIS A 274 7.73 -12.78 2.61
C HIS A 274 6.40 -12.55 1.85
N LEU A 275 6.18 -13.25 0.73
CA LEU A 275 4.93 -13.20 -0.04
C LEU A 275 3.86 -14.19 0.45
N ASP A 276 4.21 -15.08 1.39
CA ASP A 276 3.33 -16.12 1.92
C ASP A 276 3.32 -16.07 3.46
N PRO A 277 2.27 -15.54 4.09
CA PRO A 277 2.20 -15.44 5.54
C PRO A 277 2.10 -16.81 6.23
N ASP A 278 1.76 -17.86 5.48
CA ASP A 278 1.65 -19.24 5.97
C ASP A 278 2.95 -20.04 5.74
N ASP A 279 4.02 -19.42 5.22
CA ASP A 279 5.31 -20.10 5.07
C ASP A 279 5.98 -20.28 6.43
N HIS A 280 5.73 -21.43 7.05
CA HIS A 280 6.28 -21.79 8.36
C HIS A 280 7.71 -22.34 8.31
N ARG A 281 8.45 -22.10 7.24
CA ARG A 281 9.89 -22.43 7.15
C ARG A 281 10.71 -21.40 7.92
N TYR A 282 10.48 -21.32 9.22
CA TYR A 282 11.30 -20.55 10.14
C TYR A 282 12.41 -21.47 10.63
N GLU A 283 13.59 -21.38 10.03
CA GLU A 283 14.78 -21.99 10.60
C GLU A 283 15.36 -21.02 11.63
N LEU A 284 15.34 -21.43 12.90
CA LEU A 284 16.03 -20.70 13.97
C LEU A 284 17.53 -20.82 13.71
N ASN A 285 18.14 -19.73 13.24
CA ASN A 285 19.58 -19.65 13.01
C ASN A 285 20.32 -19.38 14.33
N PRO A 286 21.01 -20.38 14.92
CA PRO A 286 21.75 -20.17 16.16
C PRO A 286 22.99 -19.33 15.89
N ASP A 287 23.28 -18.42 16.81
CA ASP A 287 24.51 -17.63 16.77
C ASP A 287 25.69 -18.51 17.23
N GLN A 288 26.67 -18.70 16.34
CA GLN A 288 27.86 -19.51 16.64
C GLN A 288 28.85 -18.80 17.56
N ASP A 289 28.83 -17.47 17.58
CA ASP A 289 29.70 -16.66 18.43
C ASP A 289 29.17 -16.59 19.86
N PHE A 290 27.89 -16.93 20.08
CA PHE A 290 27.25 -16.87 21.40
C PHE A 290 27.94 -17.78 22.41
N ASP A 291 28.41 -17.19 23.51
CA ASP A 291 29.05 -17.91 24.61
C ASP A 291 28.55 -17.40 25.96
N PHE A 292 27.67 -18.19 26.56
CA PHE A 292 27.11 -17.95 27.89
C PHE A 292 28.02 -18.42 29.03
N TYR A 293 28.99 -19.30 28.76
CA TYR A 293 29.76 -19.98 29.80
C TYR A 293 30.97 -19.18 30.25
N SER A 294 31.52 -18.30 29.40
CA SER A 294 32.67 -17.48 29.78
C SER A 294 32.39 -16.56 30.98
N GLU A 295 33.44 -16.36 31.78
CA GLU A 295 33.38 -15.49 32.96
C GLU A 295 33.05 -14.04 32.56
N GLU A 296 33.62 -13.57 31.43
CA GLU A 296 33.36 -12.24 30.88
C GLU A 296 31.89 -12.03 30.51
N SER A 297 31.26 -13.01 29.84
CA SER A 297 29.84 -12.95 29.46
C SER A 297 28.92 -12.93 30.68
N GLN A 298 29.18 -13.77 31.69
CA GLN A 298 28.35 -13.82 32.90
C GLN A 298 28.45 -12.54 33.72
N ILE A 299 29.67 -12.01 33.92
CA ILE A 299 29.88 -10.74 34.63
C ILE A 299 29.24 -9.58 33.87
N TRP A 300 29.40 -9.55 32.54
CA TRP A 300 28.77 -8.51 31.72
C TRP A 300 27.24 -8.55 31.81
N LEU A 301 26.64 -9.75 31.75
CA LEU A 301 25.19 -9.92 31.86
C LEU A 301 24.64 -9.45 33.21
N GLU A 302 25.35 -9.73 34.30
CA GLU A 302 24.98 -9.27 35.64
C GLU A 302 25.07 -7.73 35.75
N ASN A 303 26.12 -7.14 35.18
CA ASN A 303 26.27 -5.68 35.11
C ASN A 303 25.16 -5.04 34.24
N PHE A 304 24.82 -5.66 33.11
CA PHE A 304 23.74 -5.23 32.25
C PHE A 304 22.39 -5.25 32.98
N CYS A 305 22.08 -6.36 33.68
CA CYS A 305 20.89 -6.47 34.53
C CYS A 305 20.85 -5.38 35.62
N THR A 306 21.98 -5.13 36.29
CA THR A 306 22.10 -4.09 37.33
C THR A 306 21.91 -2.68 36.77
N ASN A 307 22.51 -2.37 35.62
CA ASN A 307 22.35 -1.07 34.96
C ASN A 307 20.91 -0.86 34.48
N LEU A 308 20.30 -1.90 33.90
CA LEU A 308 18.95 -1.85 33.37
C LEU A 308 17.93 -1.68 34.49
N THR A 309 18.06 -2.40 35.60
CA THR A 309 17.17 -2.26 36.76
C THR A 309 17.29 -0.91 37.45
N ASN A 310 18.47 -0.28 37.42
CA ASN A 310 18.67 1.09 37.92
C ASN A 310 18.23 2.17 36.91
N SER A 311 17.94 1.80 35.67
CA SER A 311 17.48 2.74 34.64
C SER A 311 16.06 3.21 34.94
N PRO A 312 15.69 4.45 34.56
CA PRO A 312 14.33 4.94 34.76
C PRO A 312 13.29 4.17 33.95
N MET A 313 13.72 3.41 32.93
CA MET A 313 12.88 2.67 31.98
C MET A 313 12.24 1.42 32.59
N VAL A 314 12.75 0.96 33.74
CA VAL A 314 12.30 -0.26 34.41
C VAL A 314 11.48 0.09 35.62
N LYS A 315 10.36 -0.61 35.78
CA LYS A 315 9.52 -0.46 36.97
C LYS A 315 10.12 -1.27 38.10
N GLU A 316 10.36 -0.62 39.23
CA GLU A 316 10.87 -1.28 40.44
C GLU A 316 9.88 -2.37 40.87
N SER A 317 10.31 -3.63 40.73
CA SER A 317 9.50 -4.79 41.07
C SER A 317 9.86 -5.26 42.47
N TYR A 318 8.86 -5.33 43.36
CA TYR A 318 9.01 -5.94 44.69
C TYR A 318 9.37 -7.45 44.64
N ARG A 319 9.40 -8.07 43.44
CA ARG A 319 9.82 -9.47 43.24
C ARG A 319 11.33 -9.51 42.99
N MET A 320 12.02 -10.20 43.90
CA MET A 320 13.47 -10.13 44.17
C MET A 320 14.43 -10.66 43.09
N ALA A 321 13.95 -11.09 41.92
CA ALA A 321 14.81 -11.52 40.83
C ALA A 321 14.00 -11.51 39.52
N THR A 322 14.49 -10.79 38.51
CA THR A 322 14.00 -10.98 37.13
C THR A 322 15.14 -11.16 36.13
N CYS A 323 16.37 -10.75 36.46
CA CYS A 323 17.54 -10.99 35.60
C CYS A 323 18.88 -11.30 36.29
N SER A 324 18.98 -11.21 37.63
CA SER A 324 20.26 -11.40 38.33
C SER A 324 20.60 -12.88 38.49
N MET A 325 21.76 -13.27 37.96
CA MET A 325 22.33 -14.60 38.07
C MET A 325 22.84 -14.88 39.49
N GLU A 326 23.31 -13.85 40.20
CA GLU A 326 23.68 -13.94 41.63
C GLU A 326 22.44 -14.25 42.50
N ALA A 327 21.28 -13.71 42.15
CA ALA A 327 20.03 -14.01 42.84
C ALA A 327 19.65 -15.50 42.71
N SER A 328 19.88 -16.12 41.55
CA SER A 328 19.71 -17.57 41.35
C SER A 328 20.59 -18.39 42.30
N GLU A 329 21.85 -18.01 42.49
CA GLU A 329 22.74 -18.67 43.45
C GLU A 329 22.17 -18.60 44.88
N LYS A 330 21.86 -17.39 45.35
CA LYS A 330 21.33 -17.16 46.72
C LYS A 330 20.05 -17.95 46.96
N MET A 331 19.22 -18.07 45.94
CA MET A 331 17.93 -18.73 46.01
C MET A 331 18.03 -20.26 45.96
N LEU A 332 18.85 -20.82 45.07
CA LEU A 332 19.16 -22.25 45.03
C LEU A 332 19.75 -22.73 46.37
N ARG A 333 20.66 -21.95 46.97
CA ARG A 333 21.18 -22.22 48.32
C ARG A 333 20.09 -22.26 49.38
N ARG A 334 19.07 -21.40 49.27
CA ARG A 334 17.91 -21.41 50.17
C ARG A 334 17.05 -22.67 50.01
N PHE A 335 16.86 -23.15 48.78
CA PHE A 335 16.15 -24.41 48.51
C PHE A 335 16.92 -25.66 48.97
N CYS A 336 18.24 -25.65 48.90
CA CYS A 336 19.07 -26.74 49.46
C CYS A 336 18.88 -26.95 50.97
N LEU A 337 18.44 -25.90 51.68
CA LEU A 337 18.18 -25.92 53.13
C LEU A 337 16.71 -26.26 53.48
N SER A 338 15.79 -26.28 52.51
CA SER A 338 14.37 -26.59 52.76
C SER A 338 14.10 -28.10 52.70
N SER A 339 13.21 -28.60 53.55
CA SER A 339 12.99 -30.04 53.77
C SER A 339 12.43 -30.79 52.55
N GLU A 340 11.70 -30.11 51.66
CA GLU A 340 11.02 -30.73 50.50
C GLU A 340 11.97 -31.12 49.37
N TRP A 341 13.02 -30.33 49.10
CA TRP A 341 13.92 -30.53 47.96
C TRP A 341 15.34 -30.97 48.35
N SER A 342 15.66 -30.92 49.65
CA SER A 342 17.01 -31.20 50.16
C SER A 342 17.54 -32.60 49.87
N VAL A 343 16.68 -33.62 49.68
CA VAL A 343 17.13 -35.01 49.42
C VAL A 343 17.58 -35.18 47.96
N PHE A 344 16.89 -34.55 47.01
CA PHE A 344 17.22 -34.60 45.58
C PHE A 344 18.35 -33.64 45.20
N LEU A 345 18.37 -32.43 45.78
CA LEU A 345 19.38 -31.42 45.46
C LEU A 345 20.76 -31.70 46.10
N LYS A 346 20.82 -32.47 47.19
CA LYS A 346 22.10 -32.83 47.83
C LYS A 346 22.92 -33.86 47.05
N SER A 347 22.30 -34.60 46.12
CA SER A 347 23.01 -35.56 45.24
C SER A 347 23.60 -34.89 44.00
N THR A 348 23.27 -33.62 43.73
CA THR A 348 23.81 -32.83 42.62
C THR A 348 24.87 -31.83 43.13
N PRO A 349 25.79 -31.36 42.28
CA PRO A 349 26.81 -30.36 42.68
C PRO A 349 26.22 -28.99 43.08
N CYS A 350 24.91 -28.79 42.92
CA CYS A 350 24.24 -27.50 43.02
C CYS A 350 24.22 -26.91 44.44
N CYS A 351 24.23 -27.74 45.49
CA CYS A 351 24.13 -27.24 46.87
C CYS A 351 25.46 -26.87 47.53
N ASN A 352 26.57 -27.49 47.12
CA ASN A 352 27.84 -27.38 47.85
C ASN A 352 28.90 -26.55 47.11
N SER A 353 28.88 -26.52 45.77
CA SER A 353 29.94 -25.89 44.97
C SER A 353 29.49 -24.71 44.10
N MET A 354 28.18 -24.43 44.01
CA MET A 354 27.67 -23.35 43.15
C MET A 354 28.02 -21.97 43.72
N ARG A 355 28.84 -21.24 42.95
CA ARG A 355 29.22 -19.84 43.18
C ARG A 355 29.21 -19.13 41.83
N PHE A 356 28.71 -17.91 41.79
CA PHE A 356 28.82 -17.04 40.63
C PHE A 356 30.27 -16.50 40.53
N PRO A 357 30.89 -16.47 39.34
CA PRO A 357 30.43 -16.98 38.04
C PRO A 357 30.39 -18.51 37.95
N PHE A 358 29.38 -19.06 37.28
CA PHE A 358 29.12 -20.50 37.21
C PHE A 358 30.03 -21.20 36.19
N SER A 359 30.52 -22.39 36.54
CA SER A 359 31.18 -23.27 35.56
C SER A 359 30.16 -23.92 34.61
N GLN A 360 30.62 -24.36 33.43
CA GLN A 360 29.77 -25.03 32.45
C GLN A 360 28.96 -26.21 33.04
N GLU A 361 29.60 -27.07 33.83
CA GLU A 361 28.93 -28.21 34.47
C GLU A 361 27.81 -27.77 35.44
N GLN A 362 28.02 -26.65 36.15
CA GLN A 362 27.01 -26.09 37.04
C GLN A 362 25.86 -25.47 36.26
N THR A 363 26.14 -24.75 35.18
CA THR A 363 25.13 -24.14 34.31
C THR A 363 24.22 -25.22 33.69
N GLU A 364 24.77 -26.27 33.11
CA GLU A 364 24.02 -27.32 32.41
C GLU A 364 23.21 -28.24 33.35
N LYS A 365 23.66 -28.42 34.60
CA LYS A 365 22.98 -29.32 35.56
C LYS A 365 22.10 -28.60 36.57
N CYS A 366 22.52 -27.42 37.05
CA CYS A 366 21.86 -26.76 38.18
C CYS A 366 20.83 -25.74 37.77
N ILE A 367 21.02 -25.04 36.65
CA ILE A 367 20.06 -24.02 36.21
C ILE A 367 18.73 -24.62 35.71
N PRO A 368 18.71 -25.68 34.86
CA PRO A 368 17.43 -26.32 34.48
C PRO A 368 16.66 -26.83 35.70
N LEU A 369 17.38 -27.35 36.70
CA LEU A 369 16.78 -27.81 37.93
C LEU A 369 16.20 -26.67 38.77
N ALA A 370 16.87 -25.52 38.77
CA ALA A 370 16.33 -24.30 39.39
C ALA A 370 15.01 -23.90 38.72
N GLU A 371 14.99 -23.88 37.39
CA GLU A 371 13.82 -23.53 36.57
C GLU A 371 12.62 -24.44 36.83
N LEU A 372 12.85 -25.75 36.91
CA LEU A 372 11.79 -26.72 37.23
C LEU A 372 11.20 -26.52 38.64
N ILE A 373 12.02 -26.08 39.60
CA ILE A 373 11.56 -25.73 40.95
C ILE A 373 10.81 -24.38 40.94
N PHE A 374 11.20 -23.45 40.07
CA PHE A 374 10.56 -22.15 39.90
C PHE A 374 9.13 -22.26 39.37
N ASP A 375 8.90 -23.07 38.34
CA ASP A 375 7.58 -23.22 37.71
C ASP A 375 6.51 -23.75 38.69
N GLN A 376 6.90 -24.64 39.61
CA GLN A 376 6.00 -25.18 40.63
C GLN A 376 5.64 -24.18 41.74
N ASN A 377 6.42 -23.11 41.93
CA ASN A 377 6.22 -22.10 42.97
C ASN A 377 5.94 -20.73 42.33
N SER A 378 4.70 -20.53 41.87
CA SER A 378 4.18 -19.34 41.15
C SER A 378 4.34 -17.98 41.87
N ARG A 379 4.99 -17.96 43.04
CA ARG A 379 5.31 -16.77 43.84
C ARG A 379 6.65 -16.12 43.49
N TYR A 380 7.54 -16.82 42.79
CA TYR A 380 8.84 -16.29 42.37
C TYR A 380 8.81 -16.00 40.87
N GLY A 381 9.17 -14.77 40.48
CA GLY A 381 9.30 -14.40 39.06
C GLY A 381 10.47 -15.17 38.45
N VAL A 382 10.34 -15.53 37.18
CA VAL A 382 11.37 -16.27 36.46
C VAL A 382 12.63 -15.41 36.38
N VAL A 383 13.76 -15.98 36.83
CA VAL A 383 15.10 -15.44 36.60
C VAL A 383 15.44 -15.70 35.13
N GLY A 384 16.08 -14.77 34.42
CA GLY A 384 16.35 -14.88 32.98
C GLY A 384 16.65 -16.32 32.53
N GLU A 385 15.90 -16.75 31.52
CA GLU A 385 15.66 -18.12 31.08
C GLU A 385 16.74 -18.53 30.06
N PRO A 386 17.72 -19.38 30.42
CA PRO A 386 18.58 -19.99 29.43
C PRO A 386 17.76 -20.99 28.59
N ILE A 387 17.94 -20.94 27.28
CA ILE A 387 17.27 -21.83 26.34
C ILE A 387 18.19 -23.04 26.13
N PHE A 388 17.68 -24.23 26.42
CA PHE A 388 18.44 -25.48 26.34
C PHE A 388 18.08 -26.28 25.08
N ASP A 389 19.09 -26.83 24.43
CA ASP A 389 18.92 -27.90 23.43
C ASP A 389 18.62 -29.24 24.13
N THR A 390 18.18 -30.23 23.37
CA THR A 390 17.97 -31.64 23.74
C THR A 390 19.13 -32.29 24.50
N SER A 391 20.35 -31.75 24.37
CA SER A 391 21.55 -32.18 25.10
C SER A 391 21.82 -31.39 26.39
N ASN A 392 20.86 -30.58 26.88
CA ASN A 392 20.99 -29.66 28.03
C ASN A 392 22.10 -28.60 27.91
N ARG A 393 22.54 -28.28 26.69
CA ARG A 393 23.45 -27.16 26.43
C ARG A 393 22.66 -25.88 26.23
N VAL A 394 23.13 -24.78 26.79
CA VAL A 394 22.59 -23.44 26.55
C VAL A 394 22.85 -23.05 25.09
N VAL A 395 21.78 -22.85 24.33
CA VAL A 395 21.80 -22.36 22.93
C VAL A 395 21.35 -20.91 22.80
N GLY A 396 20.69 -20.38 23.83
CA GLY A 396 20.30 -18.97 23.88
C GLY A 396 19.99 -18.55 25.29
N TYR A 397 19.73 -17.25 25.47
CA TYR A 397 19.37 -16.69 26.76
C TYR A 397 18.28 -15.66 26.57
N LYS A 398 17.25 -15.70 27.42
CA LYS A 398 16.10 -14.80 27.37
C LYS A 398 15.92 -14.12 28.73
N MET A 399 16.14 -12.82 28.76
CA MET A 399 15.97 -12.00 29.95
C MET A 399 14.63 -11.29 29.93
N TYR A 400 13.93 -11.26 31.06
CA TYR A 400 12.64 -10.58 31.21
C TYR A 400 12.73 -9.40 32.17
N VAL A 401 12.19 -8.25 31.78
CA VAL A 401 12.08 -7.07 32.62
C VAL A 401 10.71 -6.39 32.42
N ARG A 402 10.18 -5.80 33.49
CA ARG A 402 8.97 -4.97 33.41
C ARG A 402 9.34 -3.53 33.16
N SER A 403 8.92 -2.99 32.02
CA SER A 403 9.15 -1.57 31.74
C SER A 403 8.26 -0.67 32.61
N ASN A 404 8.62 0.60 32.74
CA ASN A 404 7.79 1.64 33.34
C ASN A 404 6.76 2.22 32.34
N PHE A 405 6.87 1.82 31.07
CA PHE A 405 6.09 2.36 29.98
C PHE A 405 4.70 1.73 29.97
N LYS A 406 3.72 2.58 29.69
CA LYS A 406 2.33 2.15 29.52
C LYS A 406 2.05 1.94 28.04
N MET A 407 1.32 0.88 27.76
CA MET A 407 0.87 0.58 26.41
C MET A 407 0.02 1.72 25.85
N SER A 408 0.27 2.11 24.59
CA SER A 408 -0.47 3.14 23.89
C SER A 408 -0.69 2.77 22.43
N MET A 409 -1.86 3.12 21.87
CA MET A 409 -2.12 2.98 20.43
C MET A 409 -1.59 4.17 19.61
N SER A 410 -0.99 5.17 20.28
CA SER A 410 -0.42 6.33 19.61
C SER A 410 0.97 6.01 19.07
N PHE A 411 1.14 6.13 17.75
CA PHE A 411 2.42 5.94 17.08
C PHE A 411 3.56 6.74 17.73
N ASN A 412 3.36 8.04 17.99
CA ASN A 412 4.42 8.90 18.52
C ASN A 412 4.90 8.48 19.92
N VAL A 413 4.00 7.98 20.76
CA VAL A 413 4.34 7.53 22.13
C VAL A 413 5.14 6.23 22.07
N MET A 414 4.70 5.30 21.21
CA MET A 414 5.40 4.04 21.01
C MET A 414 6.73 4.22 20.29
N ASP A 415 6.81 5.12 19.31
CA ASP A 415 8.03 5.45 18.56
C ASP A 415 9.13 6.03 19.46
N ASP A 416 8.76 6.92 20.38
CA ASP A 416 9.68 7.46 21.38
C ASP A 416 10.18 6.35 22.33
N TYR A 417 9.28 5.46 22.76
CA TYR A 417 9.62 4.29 23.56
C TYR A 417 10.61 3.35 22.87
N TYR A 418 10.33 2.93 21.63
CA TYR A 418 11.21 2.04 20.87
C TYR A 418 12.59 2.67 20.65
N LYS A 419 12.65 3.95 20.29
CA LYS A 419 13.92 4.68 20.11
C LYS A 419 14.75 4.76 21.39
N GLN A 420 14.10 4.97 22.54
CA GLN A 420 14.79 4.97 23.84
C GLN A 420 15.41 3.60 24.15
N ILE A 421 14.70 2.51 23.90
CA ILE A 421 15.24 1.16 24.11
C ILE A 421 16.33 0.84 23.11
N GLU A 422 16.11 1.08 21.83
CA GLU A 422 17.08 0.81 20.76
C GLU A 422 18.39 1.55 21.03
N SER A 423 18.32 2.84 21.37
CA SER A 423 19.52 3.62 21.74
C SER A 423 20.22 3.11 23.00
N TYR A 424 19.47 2.68 24.03
CA TYR A 424 20.06 2.08 25.24
C TYR A 424 20.75 0.75 24.92
N VAL A 425 20.10 -0.10 24.14
CA VAL A 425 20.62 -1.39 23.70
C VAL A 425 21.91 -1.21 22.89
N GLU A 426 21.90 -0.35 21.88
CA GLU A 426 23.08 -0.06 21.05
C GLU A 426 24.26 0.40 21.92
N GLN A 427 24.01 1.29 22.88
CA GLN A 427 25.05 1.77 23.80
C GLN A 427 25.63 0.67 24.70
N GLN A 428 24.81 -0.28 25.17
CA GLN A 428 25.30 -1.38 26.00
C GLN A 428 26.07 -2.41 25.16
N LEU A 429 25.68 -2.63 23.89
CA LEU A 429 26.33 -3.57 22.98
C LEU A 429 27.73 -3.14 22.54
N GLU A 430 28.06 -1.84 22.59
CA GLU A 430 29.43 -1.37 22.33
C GLU A 430 30.47 -1.97 23.30
N ASN A 431 30.07 -2.21 24.55
CA ASN A 431 30.92 -2.76 25.60
C ASN A 431 30.71 -4.27 25.82
N ALA A 432 29.90 -4.93 24.97
CA ALA A 432 29.60 -6.35 25.12
C ALA A 432 30.79 -7.24 24.72
N PRO A 433 31.04 -8.34 25.45
CA PRO A 433 32.01 -9.34 25.03
C PRO A 433 31.54 -10.00 23.73
N LYS A 434 32.48 -10.60 22.98
CA LYS A 434 32.20 -11.23 21.68
C LYS A 434 31.03 -12.22 21.77
N GLY A 435 30.96 -12.98 22.86
CA GLY A 435 29.91 -13.97 23.10
C GLY A 435 28.52 -13.44 23.43
N MET A 436 28.35 -12.13 23.61
CA MET A 436 27.06 -11.50 23.95
C MET A 436 26.71 -10.31 23.04
N LYS A 437 27.41 -10.17 21.91
CA LYS A 437 27.31 -8.99 21.05
C LYS A 437 26.02 -8.94 20.22
N ASN A 438 25.43 -10.09 19.93
CA ASN A 438 24.21 -10.20 19.12
C ASN A 438 22.99 -10.35 20.04
N MET A 439 22.43 -9.21 20.45
CA MET A 439 21.19 -9.14 21.22
C MET A 439 20.10 -8.48 20.37
N PHE A 440 18.87 -8.97 20.51
CA PHE A 440 17.68 -8.25 20.08
C PHE A 440 16.67 -8.17 21.24
N PHE A 441 15.74 -7.23 21.14
CA PHE A 441 14.68 -7.08 22.12
C PHE A 441 13.31 -7.25 21.46
N THR A 442 12.36 -7.72 22.24
CA THR A 442 10.94 -7.84 21.89
C THR A 442 10.10 -7.62 23.13
N GLY A 443 8.84 -7.30 22.94
CA GLY A 443 7.85 -7.06 23.96
C GLY A 443 6.62 -7.92 23.77
N ARG A 444 5.43 -7.33 23.91
CA ARG A 444 4.17 -8.07 23.75
C ARG A 444 3.77 -8.09 22.27
N TYR A 445 3.94 -9.26 21.63
CA TYR A 445 3.68 -9.50 20.20
C TYR A 445 2.49 -8.74 19.62
N SER A 446 1.33 -8.80 20.27
CA SER A 446 0.07 -8.25 19.75
C SER A 446 0.02 -6.72 19.64
N PHE A 447 0.95 -6.01 20.30
CA PHE A 447 1.08 -4.56 20.23
C PHE A 447 2.30 -4.10 19.44
N GLU A 448 3.41 -4.84 19.52
CA GLU A 448 4.59 -4.57 18.69
C GLU A 448 4.24 -4.67 17.21
N SER A 449 3.56 -5.76 16.83
CA SER A 449 3.01 -5.95 15.48
C SER A 449 2.13 -4.79 15.02
N PHE A 450 1.40 -4.12 15.93
CA PHE A 450 0.59 -2.95 15.59
C PHE A 450 1.45 -1.70 15.38
N TYR A 451 2.47 -1.47 16.20
CA TYR A 451 3.44 -0.39 15.99
C TYR A 451 4.22 -0.59 14.69
N ASP A 452 4.71 -1.80 14.44
CA ASP A 452 5.44 -2.16 13.21
C ASP A 452 4.54 -2.02 11.99
N LEU A 453 3.26 -2.38 12.10
CA LEU A 453 2.27 -2.11 11.06
C LEU A 453 2.13 -0.60 10.81
N GLN A 454 1.98 0.23 11.85
CA GLN A 454 1.88 1.69 11.69
C GLN A 454 3.14 2.27 11.01
N ARG A 455 4.33 1.81 11.44
CA ARG A 455 5.61 2.19 10.84
C ARG A 455 5.70 1.76 9.37
N GLY A 456 5.36 0.51 9.08
CA GLY A 456 5.35 -0.08 7.75
C GLY A 456 4.38 0.59 6.79
N ILE A 457 3.16 0.93 7.25
CA ILE A 457 2.19 1.71 6.48
C ILE A 457 2.78 3.09 6.18
N SER A 458 3.25 3.82 7.19
CA SER A 458 3.76 5.19 7.00
C SER A 458 4.94 5.25 6.02
N GLN A 459 5.96 4.42 6.25
CA GLN A 459 7.16 4.38 5.42
C GLN A 459 6.87 3.79 4.03
N GLY A 460 6.06 2.73 3.96
CA GLY A 460 5.62 2.12 2.71
C GLY A 460 4.84 3.09 1.84
N THR A 461 3.82 3.79 2.38
CA THR A 461 3.05 4.80 1.64
C THR A 461 3.96 5.91 1.12
N TYR A 462 4.86 6.45 1.95
CA TYR A 462 5.77 7.51 1.54
C TYR A 462 6.69 7.06 0.39
N ASN A 463 7.34 5.91 0.54
CA ASN A 463 8.22 5.35 -0.49
C ASN A 463 7.47 5.06 -1.79
N SER A 464 6.26 4.50 -1.70
CA SER A 464 5.43 4.21 -2.88
C SER A 464 4.99 5.48 -3.61
N ILE A 465 4.59 6.55 -2.92
CA ILE A 465 4.22 7.82 -3.58
C ILE A 465 5.42 8.41 -4.33
N VAL A 466 6.58 8.48 -3.67
CA VAL A 466 7.79 9.06 -4.26
C VAL A 466 8.21 8.27 -5.50
N LEU A 467 8.26 6.95 -5.41
CA LEU A 467 8.65 6.12 -6.55
C LEU A 467 7.62 6.19 -7.68
N SER A 468 6.32 6.15 -7.38
CA SER A 468 5.28 6.30 -8.40
C SER A 468 5.38 7.65 -9.13
N LEU A 469 5.70 8.74 -8.44
CA LEU A 469 5.92 10.04 -9.07
C LEU A 469 7.19 10.07 -9.95
N VAL A 470 8.26 9.39 -9.54
CA VAL A 470 9.48 9.25 -10.35
C VAL A 470 9.19 8.45 -11.63
N ILE A 471 8.49 7.33 -11.52
CA ILE A 471 8.09 6.52 -12.69
C ILE A 471 7.17 7.32 -13.60
N ALA A 472 6.19 8.03 -13.03
CA ALA A 472 5.30 8.93 -13.76
C ALA A 472 6.09 10.01 -14.54
N PHE A 473 7.12 10.60 -13.91
CA PHE A 473 8.00 11.56 -14.57
C PHE A 473 8.75 10.93 -15.75
N VAL A 474 9.31 9.73 -15.57
CA VAL A 474 10.03 9.02 -16.62
C VAL A 474 9.11 8.67 -17.80
N ILE A 475 7.93 8.12 -17.54
CA ILE A 475 6.97 7.75 -18.60
C ILE A 475 6.48 8.99 -19.36
N MET A 476 6.15 10.07 -18.64
CA MET A 476 5.73 11.32 -19.26
C MET A 476 6.87 11.98 -20.05
N LEU A 477 8.12 11.86 -19.60
CA LEU A 477 9.29 12.35 -20.33
C LEU A 477 9.53 11.56 -21.63
N LEU A 478 9.45 10.23 -21.57
CA LEU A 478 9.61 9.36 -22.73
C LEU A 478 8.53 9.59 -23.80
N THR A 479 7.31 9.91 -23.39
CA THR A 479 6.19 10.14 -24.33
C THR A 479 6.15 11.53 -24.92
N SER A 480 6.33 12.56 -24.10
CA SER A 480 6.32 13.95 -24.57
C SER A 480 7.64 14.39 -25.21
N LEU A 481 8.76 13.76 -24.85
CA LEU A 481 10.12 14.15 -25.22
C LEU A 481 10.40 15.64 -24.96
N ASN A 482 9.67 16.25 -24.02
CA ASN A 482 9.81 17.66 -23.68
C ASN A 482 9.75 17.84 -22.17
N LEU A 483 10.89 18.20 -21.59
CA LEU A 483 11.05 18.31 -20.13
C LEU A 483 10.06 19.30 -19.51
N LEU A 484 9.75 20.40 -20.19
CA LEU A 484 8.89 21.44 -19.66
C LEU A 484 7.43 20.98 -19.58
N LEU A 485 6.96 20.20 -20.57
CA LEU A 485 5.64 19.58 -20.52
C LEU A 485 5.54 18.53 -19.42
N THR A 486 6.62 17.76 -19.22
CA THR A 486 6.73 16.77 -18.14
C THR A 486 6.63 17.44 -16.76
N VAL A 487 7.35 18.53 -16.53
CA VAL A 487 7.30 19.26 -15.25
C VAL A 487 5.89 19.78 -14.96
N TYR A 488 5.19 20.32 -15.97
CA TYR A 488 3.82 20.78 -15.80
C TYR A 488 2.85 19.65 -15.45
N ALA A 489 3.02 18.49 -16.10
CA ALA A 489 2.22 17.30 -15.79
C ALA A 489 2.43 16.86 -14.33
N ILE A 490 3.68 16.75 -13.86
CA ILE A 490 3.95 16.34 -12.48
C ILE A 490 3.42 17.33 -11.45
N ILE A 491 3.54 18.64 -11.69
CA ILE A 491 2.94 19.66 -10.81
C ILE A 491 1.41 19.48 -10.74
N THR A 492 0.76 19.26 -11.89
CA THR A 492 -0.70 19.05 -11.92
C THR A 492 -1.13 17.76 -11.23
N ILE A 493 -0.39 16.66 -11.38
CA ILE A 493 -0.64 15.39 -10.70
C ILE A 493 -0.45 15.54 -9.19
N GLY A 494 0.63 16.21 -8.76
CA GLY A 494 0.91 16.46 -7.35
C GLY A 494 -0.23 17.23 -6.67
N PHE A 495 -0.72 18.31 -7.28
CA PHE A 495 -1.87 19.05 -6.72
C PHE A 495 -3.16 18.22 -6.72
N ALA A 496 -3.42 17.43 -7.76
CA ALA A 496 -4.59 16.56 -7.80
C ALA A 496 -4.58 15.54 -6.64
N ILE A 497 -3.43 14.88 -6.39
CA ILE A 497 -3.27 13.90 -5.31
C ILE A 497 -3.39 14.58 -3.94
N ILE A 498 -2.78 15.75 -3.76
CA ILE A 498 -2.90 16.47 -2.49
C ILE A 498 -4.36 16.84 -2.21
N CYS A 499 -5.12 17.22 -3.23
CA CYS A 499 -6.55 17.48 -3.09
C CYS A 499 -7.35 16.21 -2.77
N THR A 500 -7.06 15.07 -3.41
CA THR A 500 -7.75 13.81 -3.11
C THR A 500 -7.50 13.39 -1.66
N VAL A 501 -6.24 13.37 -1.23
CA VAL A 501 -5.85 13.05 0.16
C VAL A 501 -6.44 14.08 1.14
N GLY A 502 -6.43 15.36 0.78
CA GLY A 502 -7.05 16.43 1.58
C GLY A 502 -8.54 16.20 1.81
N THR A 503 -9.30 15.82 0.79
CA THR A 503 -10.72 15.48 0.94
C THR A 503 -10.93 14.23 1.80
N ILE A 504 -10.09 13.20 1.63
CA ILE A 504 -10.13 11.98 2.45
C ILE A 504 -9.90 12.29 3.94
N VAL A 505 -8.93 13.18 4.22
CA VAL A 505 -8.65 13.65 5.59
C VAL A 505 -9.82 14.46 6.15
N LEU A 506 -10.47 15.31 5.34
CA LEU A 506 -11.69 16.04 5.76
C LEU A 506 -12.88 15.12 6.02
N MET A 507 -12.94 13.96 5.36
CA MET A 507 -13.92 12.90 5.65
C MET A 507 -13.60 12.13 6.95
N GLY A 508 -12.50 12.46 7.63
CA GLY A 508 -12.12 11.88 8.92
C GLY A 508 -11.53 10.47 8.79
N TRP A 509 -10.95 10.13 7.63
CA TRP A 509 -10.30 8.83 7.45
C TRP A 509 -8.88 8.83 8.02
N ASP A 510 -8.54 7.76 8.75
CA ASP A 510 -7.17 7.47 9.15
C ASP A 510 -6.46 6.64 8.06
N LEU A 511 -5.13 6.71 7.99
CA LEU A 511 -4.29 6.03 6.99
C LEU A 511 -4.14 4.55 7.32
N ASN A 512 -4.93 3.68 6.68
CA ASN A 512 -4.82 2.24 6.82
C ASN A 512 -4.21 1.57 5.58
N ILE A 513 -4.16 0.23 5.55
CA ILE A 513 -3.63 -0.58 4.43
C ILE A 513 -4.33 -0.21 3.11
N LEU A 514 -5.66 -0.10 3.12
CA LEU A 514 -6.42 0.22 1.93
C LEU A 514 -6.18 1.67 1.48
N GLU A 515 -6.21 2.62 2.40
CA GLU A 515 -5.90 4.02 2.12
C GLU A 515 -4.47 4.16 1.54
N SER A 516 -3.47 3.46 2.09
CA SER A 516 -2.09 3.42 1.58
C SER A 516 -2.02 2.98 0.12
N ILE A 517 -2.63 1.83 -0.21
CA ILE A 517 -2.72 1.29 -1.57
C ILE A 517 -3.42 2.29 -2.50
N THR A 518 -4.52 2.89 -2.03
CA THR A 518 -5.27 3.82 -2.86
C THR A 518 -4.46 5.08 -3.14
N ILE A 519 -3.74 5.64 -2.17
CA ILE A 519 -2.92 6.83 -2.37
C ILE A 519 -1.78 6.57 -3.37
N SER A 520 -1.13 5.40 -3.34
CA SER A 520 -0.12 5.04 -4.35
C SER A 520 -0.74 4.88 -5.74
N LEU A 521 -1.93 4.28 -5.83
CA LEU A 521 -2.71 4.12 -7.06
C LEU A 521 -3.17 5.46 -7.65
N ALA A 522 -3.43 6.48 -6.81
CA ALA A 522 -3.87 7.80 -7.25
C ALA A 522 -2.92 8.37 -8.31
N VAL A 523 -1.61 8.15 -8.16
CA VAL A 523 -0.59 8.63 -9.11
C VAL A 523 -0.79 8.01 -10.49
N GLY A 524 -0.93 6.68 -10.56
CA GLY A 524 -1.10 5.93 -11.81
C GLY A 524 -2.39 6.27 -12.55
N LEU A 525 -3.50 6.41 -11.83
CA LEU A 525 -4.79 6.80 -12.44
C LEU A 525 -4.83 8.27 -12.87
N SER A 526 -4.05 9.13 -12.23
CA SER A 526 -4.06 10.58 -12.53
C SER A 526 -3.21 10.95 -13.73
N ILE A 527 -2.11 10.23 -13.96
CA ILE A 527 -1.17 10.55 -15.03
C ILE A 527 -1.78 10.35 -16.42
N ASP A 528 -2.66 9.35 -16.59
CA ASP A 528 -3.26 8.97 -17.88
C ASP A 528 -3.89 10.17 -18.60
N PHE A 529 -4.66 11.00 -17.88
CA PHE A 529 -5.27 12.20 -18.44
C PHE A 529 -4.24 13.23 -18.93
N THR A 530 -3.20 13.47 -18.13
CA THR A 530 -2.14 14.43 -18.48
C THR A 530 -1.27 13.95 -19.64
N ILE A 531 -1.03 12.64 -19.76
CA ILE A 531 -0.30 12.03 -20.87
C ILE A 531 -1.04 12.28 -22.18
N HIS A 532 -2.34 11.98 -22.22
CA HIS A 532 -3.15 12.18 -23.43
C HIS A 532 -3.15 13.63 -23.90
N TYR A 533 -3.34 14.57 -22.97
CA TYR A 533 -3.27 15.99 -23.28
C TYR A 533 -1.86 16.42 -23.72
N GLY A 534 -0.81 15.93 -23.06
CA GLY A 534 0.58 16.27 -23.37
C GLY A 534 1.00 15.77 -24.76
N VAL A 535 0.69 14.52 -25.09
CA VAL A 535 0.96 13.93 -26.40
C VAL A 535 0.16 14.64 -27.50
N ALA A 536 -1.12 14.92 -27.27
CA ALA A 536 -1.95 15.66 -28.23
C ALA A 536 -1.43 17.09 -28.46
N TYR A 537 -0.98 17.77 -27.41
CA TYR A 537 -0.36 19.10 -27.51
C TYR A 537 0.94 19.09 -28.32
N ARG A 538 1.74 18.03 -28.17
CA ARG A 538 2.98 17.83 -28.92
C ARG A 538 2.73 17.62 -30.41
N ILE A 539 1.77 16.77 -30.76
CA ILE A 539 1.47 16.36 -32.14
C ILE A 539 0.69 17.45 -32.91
N SER A 540 0.15 18.46 -32.23
CA SER A 540 -0.57 19.55 -32.88
C SER A 540 0.27 20.26 -33.96
N PRO A 541 -0.26 20.44 -35.19
CA PRO A 541 0.44 21.11 -36.28
C PRO A 541 0.45 22.64 -36.14
N HIS A 542 -0.29 23.20 -35.18
CA HIS A 542 -0.40 24.65 -35.01
C HIS A 542 0.81 25.22 -34.27
N HIS A 543 1.21 26.46 -34.57
CA HIS A 543 2.37 27.10 -33.92
C HIS A 543 2.03 27.91 -32.66
N GLY A 544 0.78 28.39 -32.52
CA GLY A 544 0.37 29.20 -31.38
C GLY A 544 -0.05 28.37 -30.17
N ASN A 545 0.42 28.72 -28.97
CA ASN A 545 0.09 28.00 -27.72
C ASN A 545 -1.43 27.86 -27.50
N VAL A 546 -2.21 28.88 -27.85
CA VAL A 546 -3.68 28.86 -27.76
C VAL A 546 -4.28 27.84 -28.72
N SER A 547 -3.86 27.87 -29.98
CA SER A 547 -4.36 26.98 -31.02
C SER A 547 -3.95 25.53 -30.75
N ARG A 548 -2.72 25.28 -30.29
CA ARG A 548 -2.25 23.96 -29.87
C ARG A 548 -3.03 23.41 -28.69
N MET A 549 -3.28 24.24 -27.67
CA MET A 549 -4.10 23.84 -26.53
C MET A 549 -5.52 23.50 -26.99
N THR A 550 -6.15 24.35 -27.79
CA THR A 550 -7.51 24.14 -28.28
C THR A 550 -7.59 22.84 -29.08
N ASP A 551 -6.65 22.64 -30.00
CA ASP A 551 -6.56 21.43 -30.83
C ASP A 551 -6.32 20.16 -29.98
N SER A 552 -5.41 20.20 -29.01
CA SER A 552 -5.15 19.08 -28.09
C SER A 552 -6.39 18.69 -27.29
N PHE A 553 -7.16 19.68 -26.83
CA PHE A 553 -8.37 19.48 -26.07
C PHE A 553 -9.51 18.97 -26.96
N THR A 554 -9.67 19.52 -28.16
CA THR A 554 -10.75 19.13 -29.07
C THR A 554 -10.59 17.70 -29.58
N ARG A 555 -9.35 17.19 -29.69
CA ARG A 555 -9.08 15.83 -30.15
C ARG A 555 -9.30 14.77 -29.07
N VAL A 556 -8.91 15.06 -27.82
CA VAL A 556 -8.82 14.01 -26.79
C VAL A 556 -9.70 14.28 -25.57
N GLY A 557 -10.23 15.49 -25.41
CA GLY A 557 -11.02 15.88 -24.24
C GLY A 557 -12.31 15.06 -24.06
N SER A 558 -12.99 14.66 -25.15
CA SER A 558 -14.18 13.82 -25.06
C SER A 558 -13.85 12.41 -24.57
N ALA A 559 -12.82 11.77 -25.13
CA ALA A 559 -12.38 10.43 -24.72
C ALA A 559 -11.97 10.42 -23.25
N VAL A 560 -11.16 11.40 -22.83
CA VAL A 560 -10.68 11.54 -21.45
C VAL A 560 -11.81 11.79 -20.46
N ALA A 561 -12.79 12.64 -20.80
CA ALA A 561 -13.94 12.89 -19.95
C ALA A 561 -14.84 11.65 -19.81
N MET A 562 -14.96 10.85 -20.87
CA MET A 562 -15.73 9.61 -20.84
C MET A 562 -15.07 8.53 -20.01
N ALA A 563 -13.74 8.38 -20.11
CA ALA A 563 -12.95 7.52 -19.24
C ALA A 563 -13.12 7.92 -17.76
N ALA A 564 -12.97 9.22 -17.44
CA ALA A 564 -13.20 9.72 -16.09
C ALA A 564 -14.63 9.43 -15.60
N LEU A 565 -15.63 9.58 -16.46
CA LEU A 565 -17.04 9.32 -16.12
C LEU A 565 -17.32 7.83 -15.92
N THR A 566 -16.73 6.93 -16.71
CA THR A 566 -16.89 5.48 -16.53
C THR A 566 -16.31 5.00 -15.23
N THR A 567 -15.09 5.42 -14.89
CA THR A 567 -14.47 5.05 -13.62
C THR A 567 -15.19 5.71 -12.44
N PHE A 568 -15.64 6.96 -12.56
CA PHE A 568 -16.46 7.61 -11.54
C PHE A 568 -17.78 6.85 -11.31
N ALA A 569 -18.46 6.44 -12.37
CA ALA A 569 -19.69 5.65 -12.29
C ALA A 569 -19.44 4.25 -11.72
N ALA A 570 -18.27 3.65 -11.99
CA ALA A 570 -17.85 2.40 -11.37
C ALA A 570 -17.72 2.57 -9.85
N GLY A 571 -16.99 3.60 -9.39
CA GLY A 571 -16.85 3.91 -7.97
C GLY A 571 -18.19 4.20 -7.28
N ALA A 572 -19.06 4.97 -7.92
CA ALA A 572 -20.41 5.28 -7.42
C ALA A 572 -21.27 4.01 -7.25
N ALA A 573 -21.13 3.04 -8.14
CA ALA A 573 -21.85 1.77 -8.06
C ALA A 573 -21.39 0.88 -6.87
N MET A 574 -20.23 1.14 -6.28
CA MET A 574 -19.68 0.39 -5.14
C MET A 574 -20.14 0.94 -3.78
N LEU A 575 -20.64 2.18 -3.72
CA LEU A 575 -21.14 2.84 -2.50
C LEU A 575 -22.23 2.07 -1.73
N PRO A 576 -23.22 1.40 -2.36
CA PRO A 576 -24.24 0.65 -1.63
C PRO A 576 -23.76 -0.68 -1.01
N SER A 577 -22.46 -0.97 -0.99
CA SER A 577 -21.91 -2.18 -0.36
C SER A 577 -21.96 -2.14 1.18
N SER A 578 -22.05 -3.29 1.83
CA SER A 578 -21.92 -3.43 3.30
C SER A 578 -20.47 -3.50 3.77
N ILE A 579 -19.57 -3.93 2.87
CA ILE A 579 -18.14 -4.10 3.14
C ILE A 579 -17.46 -2.73 3.04
N LEU A 580 -16.68 -2.37 4.07
CA LEU A 580 -16.05 -1.06 4.14
C LEU A 580 -15.04 -0.89 3.00
N ALA A 581 -14.25 -1.92 2.70
CA ALA A 581 -13.22 -1.88 1.66
C ALA A 581 -13.77 -1.44 0.29
N TYR A 582 -14.91 -1.98 -0.14
CA TYR A 582 -15.53 -1.59 -1.42
C TYR A 582 -16.11 -0.18 -1.38
N THR A 583 -16.68 0.25 -0.26
CA THR A 583 -17.21 1.60 -0.11
C THR A 583 -16.08 2.64 -0.15
N LYS A 584 -14.99 2.38 0.58
CA LYS A 584 -13.80 3.24 0.64
C LYS A 584 -13.13 3.36 -0.73
N LEU A 585 -12.92 2.23 -1.40
CA LEU A 585 -12.37 2.19 -2.76
C LEU A 585 -13.28 2.94 -3.76
N GLY A 586 -14.59 2.80 -3.66
CA GLY A 586 -15.54 3.49 -4.52
C GLY A 586 -15.48 5.01 -4.37
N ILE A 587 -15.50 5.52 -3.13
CA ILE A 587 -15.34 6.96 -2.85
C ILE A 587 -13.98 7.45 -3.35
N PHE A 588 -12.92 6.67 -3.11
CA PHE A 588 -11.58 7.01 -3.57
C PHE A 588 -11.49 7.15 -5.09
N LEU A 589 -11.98 6.16 -5.85
CA LEU A 589 -12.00 6.21 -7.32
C LEU A 589 -12.80 7.41 -7.83
N MET A 590 -13.94 7.73 -7.21
CA MET A 590 -14.72 8.92 -7.55
C MET A 590 -13.93 10.22 -7.33
N LEU A 591 -13.24 10.36 -6.18
CA LEU A 591 -12.47 11.56 -5.86
C LEU A 591 -11.27 11.72 -6.78
N VAL A 592 -10.50 10.66 -7.03
CA VAL A 592 -9.36 10.69 -7.95
C VAL A 592 -9.82 11.08 -9.34
N MET A 593 -10.86 10.44 -9.87
CA MET A 593 -11.33 10.76 -11.23
C MET A 593 -11.85 12.19 -11.34
N LEU A 594 -12.55 12.70 -10.32
CA LEU A 594 -13.03 14.07 -10.28
C LEU A 594 -11.88 15.08 -10.26
N PHE A 595 -10.95 14.95 -9.30
CA PHE A 595 -9.85 15.91 -9.16
C PHE A 595 -8.87 15.80 -10.32
N SER A 596 -8.47 14.59 -10.72
CA SER A 596 -7.50 14.40 -11.81
C SER A 596 -8.05 14.87 -13.15
N TRP A 597 -9.35 14.69 -13.43
CA TRP A 597 -9.97 15.27 -14.62
C TRP A 597 -10.02 16.80 -14.55
N ILE A 598 -10.38 17.40 -13.42
CA ILE A 598 -10.41 18.87 -13.24
C ILE A 598 -9.01 19.47 -13.39
N TYR A 599 -8.01 18.92 -12.70
CA TYR A 599 -6.63 19.44 -12.73
C TYR A 599 -5.98 19.25 -14.10
N SER A 600 -6.15 18.11 -14.76
CA SER A 600 -5.62 17.90 -16.12
C SER A 600 -6.36 18.75 -17.17
N THR A 601 -7.67 18.93 -17.06
CA THR A 601 -8.45 19.68 -18.05
C THR A 601 -8.27 21.19 -17.90
N PHE A 602 -8.30 21.71 -16.67
CA PHE A 602 -8.28 23.15 -16.43
C PHE A 602 -6.89 23.67 -16.08
N LEU A 603 -6.17 23.05 -15.13
CA LEU A 603 -4.86 23.55 -14.70
C LEU A 603 -3.78 23.29 -15.75
N PHE A 604 -3.61 22.04 -16.20
CA PHE A 604 -2.56 21.68 -17.15
C PHE A 604 -2.73 22.42 -18.49
N GLN A 605 -3.95 22.47 -19.03
CA GLN A 605 -4.22 23.21 -20.27
C GLN A 605 -4.04 24.73 -20.13
N SER A 606 -4.37 25.32 -18.98
CA SER A 606 -4.13 26.73 -18.71
C SER A 606 -2.64 27.06 -18.62
N ILE A 607 -1.82 26.17 -18.04
CA ILE A 607 -0.36 26.32 -18.01
C ILE A 607 0.21 26.21 -19.44
N CYS A 608 -0.21 25.20 -20.21
CA CYS A 608 0.19 24.99 -21.61
C CYS A 608 -0.20 26.16 -22.54
N ARG A 609 -1.27 26.89 -22.22
CA ARG A 609 -1.66 28.11 -22.93
C ARG A 609 -0.63 29.22 -22.76
N ILE A 610 -0.15 29.46 -21.53
CA ILE A 610 0.70 30.62 -21.20
C ILE A 610 2.16 30.32 -21.50
N ILE A 611 2.67 29.25 -20.90
CA ILE A 611 4.10 28.89 -20.88
C ILE A 611 4.34 27.60 -21.67
N GLY A 612 3.41 27.20 -22.55
CA GLY A 612 3.63 26.04 -23.42
C GLY A 612 4.89 26.19 -24.29
N PRO A 613 5.62 25.09 -24.53
CA PRO A 613 6.87 25.14 -25.29
C PRO A 613 6.61 25.62 -26.72
N ARG A 614 7.30 26.70 -27.13
CA ARG A 614 7.24 27.25 -28.48
C ARG A 614 8.33 26.61 -29.34
N GLY A 615 7.96 25.90 -30.40
CA GLY A 615 8.91 25.14 -31.23
C GLY A 615 9.54 23.96 -30.47
N ASN A 616 10.79 23.64 -30.77
CA ASN A 616 11.53 22.50 -30.19
C ASN A 616 12.27 22.85 -28.89
N VAL A 617 11.83 23.88 -28.16
CA VAL A 617 12.48 24.29 -26.90
C VAL A 617 12.33 23.19 -25.85
N CYS A 618 13.46 22.80 -25.23
CA CYS A 618 13.58 21.69 -24.28
C CYS A 618 13.16 20.32 -24.83
N GLN A 619 13.21 20.15 -26.16
CA GLN A 619 12.97 18.86 -26.80
C GLN A 619 14.23 18.00 -26.72
N ILE A 620 14.08 16.79 -26.21
CA ILE A 620 15.14 15.77 -26.22
C ILE A 620 15.20 15.23 -27.67
N PRO A 621 16.40 15.14 -28.27
CA PRO A 621 16.59 14.73 -29.66
C PRO A 621 16.06 13.33 -29.96
#